data_AF-A0A918N5L5-F1
#
_entry.id   AF-A0A918N5L5-F1
#
_cell.length_a   1.000
_cell.length_b   1.000
_cell.length_c   1.000
_cell.angle_alpha   90.00
_cell.angle_beta   90.00
_cell.angle_gamma   90.00
#
_symmetry.space_group_name_H-M   'P 1'
#
loop_
_entity.id
_entity.type
_entity.pdbx_description
1 polymer ?
#
loop_
_entity_poly.entity_id
_entity_poly.type
_entity_poly.pdbx_seq_one_letter_code
_entity_poly.pdbx_strand_id
1 'polypeptide(L)'
;MLNKETQNLNRVSFLTINLKINMMNNNIWYTGDWKQQNNKEIPYNGVQIRARANYTPVTSPPSSQKLDSVDLEVVDFTKNPEGVSSSIVIYKTGVWFDIPIPENNTVSPPQPNTDFTVMGIDYTGLGKLQLEATTTGIFLNIQFRYGIQSRSREELGFIMKISEVYNEGEDPIKVSG
;
A
#
# COMPACT_ATOMS: atom_id res chain seq x y z
N MET A 1 41.91 -19.98 -8.31
CA MET A 1 41.72 -18.62 -8.84
C MET A 1 40.28 -18.51 -9.29
N LEU A 2 39.43 -17.86 -8.48
CA LEU A 2 38.00 -17.69 -8.78
C LEU A 2 37.86 -16.58 -9.84
N ASN A 3 37.19 -16.88 -10.94
CA ASN A 3 37.13 -16.03 -12.13
C ASN A 3 36.48 -14.66 -11.81
N LYS A 4 37.12 -13.57 -12.20
CA LYS A 4 36.63 -12.18 -11.99
C LYS A 4 35.23 -11.94 -12.59
N GLU A 5 34.81 -12.75 -13.56
CA GLU A 5 33.48 -12.69 -14.17
C GLU A 5 32.36 -13.17 -13.24
N THR A 6 32.61 -14.15 -12.37
CA THR A 6 31.59 -14.67 -11.44
C THR A 6 31.30 -13.69 -10.30
N GLN A 7 32.24 -12.80 -9.97
CA GLN A 7 32.01 -11.74 -8.98
C GLN A 7 31.20 -10.56 -9.53
N ASN A 8 31.24 -10.33 -10.84
CA ASN A 8 30.45 -9.25 -11.47
C ASN A 8 28.98 -9.65 -11.64
N LEU A 9 28.69 -10.90 -12.01
CA LEU A 9 27.31 -11.41 -12.10
C LEU A 9 26.58 -11.35 -10.75
N ASN A 10 27.27 -11.68 -9.65
CA ASN A 10 26.69 -11.55 -8.31
C ASN A 10 26.47 -10.08 -7.94
N ARG A 11 27.40 -9.16 -8.22
CA ARG A 11 27.22 -7.72 -7.93
C ARG A 11 26.07 -7.08 -8.70
N VAL A 12 25.87 -7.44 -9.97
CA VAL A 12 24.73 -6.93 -10.77
C VAL A 12 23.41 -7.48 -10.23
N SER A 13 23.38 -8.75 -9.82
CA SER A 13 22.20 -9.38 -9.22
C SER A 13 21.80 -8.73 -7.88
N PHE A 14 22.79 -8.42 -7.03
CA PHE A 14 22.55 -7.73 -5.75
C PHE A 14 22.12 -6.26 -5.93
N LEU A 15 22.61 -5.55 -6.95
CA LEU A 15 22.15 -4.18 -7.24
C LEU A 15 20.69 -4.18 -7.71
N THR A 16 20.29 -5.13 -8.56
CA THR A 16 18.91 -5.24 -9.07
C THR A 16 17.91 -5.61 -7.98
N ILE A 17 18.33 -6.40 -6.98
CA ILE A 17 17.49 -6.73 -5.82
C ILE A 17 17.34 -5.52 -4.89
N ASN A 18 18.40 -4.74 -4.67
CA ASN A 18 18.34 -3.54 -3.83
C ASN A 18 17.57 -2.38 -4.47
N LEU A 19 17.53 -2.29 -5.81
CA LEU A 19 16.67 -1.35 -6.53
C LEU A 19 15.17 -1.70 -6.42
N LYS A 20 14.82 -3.00 -6.32
CA LYS A 20 13.42 -3.43 -6.12
C LYS A 20 12.86 -3.15 -4.73
N ILE A 21 13.71 -3.05 -3.71
CA ILE A 21 13.30 -2.75 -2.33
C ILE A 21 12.98 -1.25 -2.16
N ASN A 22 13.51 -0.38 -3.02
CA ASN A 22 13.38 1.07 -2.87
C ASN A 22 12.09 1.68 -3.47
N MET A 23 11.22 0.88 -4.12
CA MET A 23 9.98 1.38 -4.74
C MET A 23 8.77 1.48 -3.81
N MET A 24 8.82 0.96 -2.57
CA MET A 24 7.70 1.12 -1.62
C MET A 24 7.73 2.46 -0.87
N ASN A 25 8.86 3.18 -0.87
CA ASN A 25 9.04 4.37 -0.03
C ASN A 25 8.53 5.68 -0.65
N ASN A 26 8.21 5.72 -1.95
CA ASN A 26 7.76 6.95 -2.62
C ASN A 26 6.25 6.99 -2.89
N ASN A 27 5.57 5.85 -2.83
CA ASN A 27 4.16 5.72 -3.22
C ASN A 27 3.28 5.64 -1.99
N ILE A 28 3.26 6.73 -1.24
CA ILE A 28 2.63 6.79 0.07
C ILE A 28 1.57 7.88 0.08
N TRP A 29 0.36 7.49 0.44
CA TRP A 29 -0.74 8.42 0.74
C TRP A 29 -1.00 8.47 2.24
N TYR A 30 -1.47 9.64 2.72
CA TYR A 30 -1.71 9.94 4.12
C TYR A 30 -3.08 10.62 4.30
N THR A 31 -3.89 10.13 5.24
CA THR A 31 -5.13 10.77 5.71
C THR A 31 -4.94 12.12 6.43
N GLY A 32 -3.76 12.39 6.99
CA GLY A 32 -3.52 13.50 7.92
C GLY A 32 -3.94 13.20 9.38
N ASP A 33 -3.87 14.22 10.25
CA ASP A 33 -3.98 14.08 11.72
C ASP A 33 -5.42 13.79 12.21
N TRP A 34 -5.64 12.62 12.83
CA TRP A 34 -6.90 12.25 13.48
C TRP A 34 -7.12 12.94 14.84
N LYS A 35 -6.04 13.33 15.53
CA LYS A 35 -6.09 14.09 16.78
C LYS A 35 -6.35 15.55 16.45
N GLN A 36 -7.32 16.16 17.14
CA GLN A 36 -7.59 17.60 17.00
C GLN A 36 -6.44 18.49 17.49
N GLN A 37 -5.52 17.94 18.29
CA GLN A 37 -4.27 18.61 18.65
C GLN A 37 -3.16 18.06 17.73
N ASN A 38 -2.77 18.88 16.76
CA ASN A 38 -1.62 18.60 15.89
C ASN A 38 -0.40 18.28 16.74
N ASN A 39 0.06 17.02 16.71
CA ASN A 39 1.41 16.70 17.14
C ASN A 39 2.34 16.95 15.95
N LYS A 40 3.35 17.80 16.11
CA LYS A 40 4.26 18.17 15.00
C LYS A 40 5.40 17.16 14.79
N GLU A 41 5.45 16.11 15.60
CA GLU A 41 6.51 15.11 15.59
C GLU A 41 5.95 13.72 15.23
N ILE A 42 6.79 12.88 14.61
CA ILE A 42 6.56 11.44 14.52
C ILE A 42 6.23 10.94 15.93
N PRO A 43 5.19 10.10 16.10
CA PRO A 43 4.49 9.35 15.05
C PRO A 43 3.45 10.16 14.29
N TYR A 44 3.30 9.84 13.00
CA TYR A 44 2.19 10.29 12.18
C TYR A 44 0.87 9.91 12.86
N ASN A 45 -0.07 10.85 12.96
CA ASN A 45 -1.33 10.63 13.66
C ASN A 45 -2.45 10.30 12.66
N GLY A 46 -2.36 9.21 11.91
CA GLY A 46 -3.44 8.83 11.01
C GLY A 46 -3.31 7.45 10.38
N VAL A 47 -3.89 7.28 9.19
CA VAL A 47 -3.67 6.10 8.37
C VAL A 47 -2.75 6.45 7.20
N GLN A 48 -1.79 5.57 6.95
CA GLN A 48 -0.88 5.63 5.82
C GLN A 48 -1.20 4.45 4.89
N ILE A 49 -1.23 4.69 3.58
CA ILE A 49 -1.35 3.62 2.58
C ILE A 49 -0.13 3.67 1.67
N ARG A 50 0.63 2.57 1.64
CA ARG A 50 1.75 2.39 0.72
C ARG A 50 1.32 1.47 -0.41
N ALA A 51 1.80 1.74 -1.62
CA ALA A 51 1.46 0.94 -2.79
C ALA A 51 2.69 0.53 -3.59
N ARG A 52 2.62 -0.68 -4.14
CA ARG A 52 3.57 -1.19 -5.12
C ARG A 52 2.83 -1.84 -6.27
N ALA A 53 3.00 -1.29 -7.47
CA ALA A 53 2.48 -1.89 -8.68
C ALA A 53 3.40 -3.03 -9.15
N ASN A 54 2.81 -4.17 -9.48
CA ASN A 54 3.47 -5.32 -10.04
C ASN A 54 2.99 -5.53 -11.48
N TYR A 55 3.93 -5.76 -12.40
CA TYR A 55 3.66 -5.88 -13.83
C TYR A 55 4.06 -7.26 -14.37
N THR A 56 3.35 -7.73 -15.39
CA THR A 56 3.65 -8.98 -16.09
C THR A 56 5.05 -8.94 -16.69
N PRO A 57 5.79 -10.06 -16.74
CA PRO A 57 7.13 -10.11 -17.31
C PRO A 57 7.12 -9.84 -18.82
N VAL A 58 8.25 -9.35 -19.35
CA VAL A 58 8.47 -9.23 -20.80
C VAL A 58 8.58 -10.62 -21.42
N THR A 59 7.83 -10.86 -22.50
CA THR A 59 7.86 -12.11 -23.27
C THR A 59 8.85 -12.07 -24.44
N SER A 60 9.08 -13.21 -25.10
CA SER A 60 9.72 -13.28 -26.42
C SER A 60 8.75 -13.87 -27.44
N PRO A 61 8.33 -13.13 -28.50
CA PRO A 61 8.71 -11.75 -28.80
C PRO A 61 8.23 -10.73 -27.73
N PRO A 62 8.85 -9.54 -27.65
CA PRO A 62 8.54 -8.53 -26.63
C PRO A 62 7.07 -8.14 -26.63
N SER A 63 6.47 -8.11 -25.43
CA SER A 63 5.16 -7.53 -25.18
C SER A 63 5.25 -6.46 -24.10
N SER A 64 4.31 -5.52 -24.12
CA SER A 64 4.19 -4.50 -23.07
C SER A 64 3.90 -5.16 -21.73
N GLN A 65 4.63 -4.73 -20.69
CA GLN A 65 4.40 -5.17 -19.32
C GLN A 65 3.11 -4.53 -18.79
N LYS A 66 2.07 -5.32 -18.59
CA LYS A 66 0.76 -4.86 -18.11
C LYS A 66 0.67 -5.00 -16.59
N LEU A 67 -0.12 -4.14 -15.95
CA LEU A 67 -0.39 -4.23 -14.53
C LEU A 67 -1.01 -5.59 -14.23
N ASP A 68 -0.39 -6.32 -13.31
CA ASP A 68 -0.82 -7.64 -12.84
C ASP A 68 -1.52 -7.52 -11.48
N SER A 69 -0.88 -6.83 -10.54
CA SER A 69 -1.43 -6.59 -9.20
C SER A 69 -0.86 -5.32 -8.56
N VAL A 70 -1.47 -4.93 -7.44
CA VAL A 70 -0.96 -3.89 -6.57
C VAL A 70 -0.90 -4.43 -5.14
N ASP A 71 0.31 -4.46 -4.59
CA ASP A 71 0.51 -4.75 -3.17
C ASP A 71 0.29 -3.46 -2.38
N LEU A 72 -0.52 -3.52 -1.34
CA LEU A 72 -0.88 -2.39 -0.49
C LEU A 72 -0.56 -2.71 0.96
N GLU A 73 -0.02 -1.71 1.66
CA GLU A 73 0.19 -1.73 3.10
C GLU A 73 -0.58 -0.57 3.73
N VAL A 74 -1.57 -0.89 4.56
CA VAL A 74 -2.35 0.06 5.35
C VAL A 74 -1.80 0.08 6.77
N VAL A 75 -1.20 1.20 7.17
CA VAL A 75 -0.62 1.36 8.52
C VAL A 75 -1.46 2.35 9.31
N ASP A 76 -2.04 1.88 10.42
CA ASP A 76 -2.86 2.68 11.32
C ASP A 76 -2.08 3.10 12.57
N PHE A 77 -1.91 4.41 12.75
CA PHE A 77 -1.20 5.00 13.88
C PHE A 77 -2.16 5.58 14.93
N THR A 78 -3.44 5.19 14.89
CA THR A 78 -4.47 5.73 15.79
C THR A 78 -4.15 5.44 17.25
N LYS A 79 -3.91 4.19 17.60
CA LYS A 79 -3.66 3.77 18.98
C LYS A 79 -2.20 3.42 19.27
N ASN A 80 -1.42 3.10 18.22
CA ASN A 80 -0.03 2.69 18.35
C ASN A 80 0.91 3.68 17.62
N PRO A 81 1.86 4.33 18.33
CA PRO A 81 2.84 5.23 17.71
C PRO A 81 3.76 4.53 16.68
N GLU A 82 4.01 3.23 16.81
CA GLU A 82 4.81 2.46 15.85
C GLU A 82 4.00 2.07 14.60
N GLY A 83 2.68 2.24 14.65
CA GLY A 83 1.76 1.86 13.59
C GLY A 83 1.38 0.37 13.64
N VAL A 84 0.13 0.08 13.28
CA VAL A 84 -0.35 -1.30 13.10
C VAL A 84 -0.58 -1.52 11.61
N SER A 85 0.19 -2.43 11.02
CA SER A 85 0.19 -2.68 9.57
C SER A 85 -0.74 -3.82 9.15
N SER A 86 -1.48 -3.61 8.07
CA SER A 86 -2.31 -4.60 7.39
C SER A 86 -1.94 -4.64 5.91
N SER A 87 -1.73 -5.84 5.36
CA SER A 87 -1.30 -6.05 3.97
C SER A 87 -2.43 -6.64 3.12
N ILE A 88 -2.53 -6.17 1.88
CA ILE A 88 -3.55 -6.61 0.93
C ILE A 88 -3.03 -6.55 -0.50
N VAL A 89 -3.42 -7.51 -1.33
CA VAL A 89 -3.06 -7.55 -2.76
C VAL A 89 -4.34 -7.39 -3.58
N ILE A 90 -4.39 -6.35 -4.41
CA ILE A 90 -5.49 -6.15 -5.36
C ILE A 90 -5.02 -6.55 -6.75
N TYR A 91 -5.61 -7.61 -7.29
CA TYR A 91 -5.26 -8.20 -8.58
C TYR A 91 -6.38 -8.05 -9.63
N LYS A 92 -7.46 -7.34 -9.29
CA LYS A 92 -8.62 -7.19 -10.17
C LYS A 92 -9.28 -5.82 -10.00
N THR A 93 -9.60 -5.18 -11.12
CA THR A 93 -10.31 -3.90 -11.15
C THR A 93 -11.82 -4.08 -10.94
N GLY A 94 -12.50 -3.07 -10.40
CA GLY A 94 -13.96 -3.06 -10.22
C GLY A 94 -14.47 -3.96 -9.09
N VAL A 95 -13.58 -4.47 -8.24
CA VAL A 95 -13.91 -5.30 -7.07
C VAL A 95 -13.39 -4.62 -5.81
N TRP A 96 -14.24 -4.52 -4.80
CA TRP A 96 -13.86 -4.07 -3.46
C TRP A 96 -13.23 -5.22 -2.67
N PHE A 97 -12.07 -4.95 -2.09
CA PHE A 97 -11.35 -5.86 -1.21
C PHE A 97 -11.38 -5.31 0.21
N ASP A 98 -11.63 -6.18 1.18
CA ASP A 98 -11.64 -5.82 2.60
C ASP A 98 -10.21 -5.69 3.13
N ILE A 99 -9.94 -4.61 3.86
CA ILE A 99 -8.72 -4.42 4.63
C ILE A 99 -8.80 -5.35 5.85
N PRO A 100 -7.98 -6.42 5.93
CA PRO A 100 -8.08 -7.36 7.03
C PRO A 100 -7.61 -6.73 8.34
N ILE A 101 -8.17 -7.16 9.46
CA ILE A 101 -7.65 -6.80 10.78
C ILE A 101 -6.38 -7.65 10.99
N PRO A 102 -5.20 -7.03 11.18
CA PRO A 102 -3.97 -7.78 11.37
C PRO A 102 -3.98 -8.51 12.72
N GLU A 103 -3.26 -9.62 12.81
CA GLU A 103 -3.10 -10.36 14.06
C GLU A 103 -2.09 -9.65 14.98
N ASN A 104 -2.35 -9.70 16.28
CA ASN A 104 -1.41 -9.35 17.32
C ASN A 104 -0.62 -10.62 17.72
N ASN A 105 0.63 -10.68 17.27
CA ASN A 105 1.54 -11.79 17.55
C ASN A 105 2.26 -11.69 18.89
N THR A 106 2.00 -10.65 19.69
CA THR A 106 2.57 -10.51 21.05
C THR A 106 1.81 -11.35 22.09
N VAL A 107 0.62 -11.87 21.73
CA VAL A 107 -0.21 -12.75 22.55
C VAL A 107 -0.29 -14.15 21.92
N SER A 108 -0.50 -15.19 22.75
CA SER A 108 -0.62 -16.57 22.29
C SER A 108 -1.91 -17.21 22.84
N PRO A 109 -2.80 -17.74 21.96
CA PRO A 109 -2.72 -17.70 20.50
C PRO A 109 -2.83 -16.26 19.94
N PRO A 110 -2.37 -15.99 18.71
CA PRO A 110 -2.59 -14.71 18.05
C PRO A 110 -4.08 -14.34 18.04
N GLN A 111 -4.36 -13.06 18.24
CA GLN A 111 -5.72 -12.51 18.26
C GLN A 111 -5.81 -11.28 17.35
N PRO A 112 -7.00 -10.89 16.86
CA PRO A 112 -7.15 -9.65 16.11
C PRO A 112 -6.59 -8.45 16.87
N ASN A 113 -5.79 -7.62 16.20
CA ASN A 113 -5.14 -6.48 16.82
C ASN A 113 -6.15 -5.36 17.08
N THR A 114 -6.48 -5.13 18.36
CA THR A 114 -7.47 -4.13 18.80
C THR A 114 -6.99 -2.69 18.69
N ASP A 115 -5.70 -2.48 18.38
CA ASP A 115 -5.11 -1.18 18.07
C ASP A 115 -5.31 -0.76 16.61
N PHE A 116 -5.70 -1.70 15.73
CA PHE A 116 -6.14 -1.40 14.37
C PHE A 116 -7.58 -0.87 14.39
N THR A 117 -7.78 0.36 13.93
CA THR A 117 -9.06 1.08 14.00
C THR A 117 -9.72 1.28 12.64
N VAL A 118 -9.05 0.92 11.55
CA VAL A 118 -9.61 0.96 10.19
C VAL A 118 -10.80 0.02 10.08
N MET A 119 -11.95 0.55 9.69
CA MET A 119 -13.20 -0.21 9.54
C MET A 119 -14.09 0.36 8.44
N GLY A 120 -15.23 -0.28 8.18
CA GLY A 120 -16.21 0.19 7.19
C GLY A 120 -16.86 1.51 7.60
N ILE A 121 -17.19 2.35 6.62
CA ILE A 121 -17.82 3.67 6.86
C ILE A 121 -19.17 3.56 7.59
N ASP A 122 -19.90 2.47 7.35
CA ASP A 122 -21.24 2.19 7.89
C ASP A 122 -21.23 1.65 9.33
N TYR A 123 -20.08 1.65 10.02
CA TYR A 123 -19.87 1.03 11.33
C TYR A 123 -20.07 -0.50 11.35
N THR A 124 -20.26 -1.14 10.19
CA THR A 124 -20.51 -2.56 10.09
C THR A 124 -19.55 -3.20 9.09
N GLY A 125 -18.46 -3.75 9.61
CA GLY A 125 -17.49 -4.53 8.81
C GLY A 125 -16.17 -3.81 8.59
N LEU A 126 -15.46 -4.24 7.54
CA LEU A 126 -14.07 -3.86 7.28
C LEU A 126 -13.98 -2.66 6.33
N GLY A 127 -12.91 -1.89 6.47
CA GLY A 127 -12.56 -0.85 5.49
C GLY A 127 -12.27 -1.50 4.14
N LYS A 128 -12.46 -0.77 3.04
CA LYS A 128 -12.40 -1.32 1.69
C LYS A 128 -11.48 -0.53 0.79
N LEU A 129 -10.85 -1.25 -0.15
CA LEU A 129 -10.00 -0.72 -1.20
C LEU A 129 -10.41 -1.32 -2.54
N GLN A 130 -10.27 -0.55 -3.62
CA GLN A 130 -10.58 -1.01 -4.96
C GLN A 130 -9.61 -0.39 -5.97
N LEU A 131 -9.21 -1.17 -6.98
CA LEU A 131 -8.68 -0.59 -8.22
C LEU A 131 -9.84 -0.30 -9.15
N GLU A 132 -10.03 0.96 -9.52
CA GLU A 132 -11.09 1.40 -10.42
C GLU A 132 -10.48 1.80 -11.77
N ALA A 133 -10.89 1.12 -12.84
CA ALA A 133 -10.46 1.44 -14.19
C ALA A 133 -11.43 2.49 -14.79
N THR A 134 -10.88 3.63 -15.20
CA THR A 134 -11.61 4.70 -15.87
C THR A 134 -11.01 4.95 -17.26
N THR A 135 -11.64 5.82 -18.06
CA THR A 135 -11.08 6.25 -19.35
C THR A 135 -9.75 7.00 -19.22
N THR A 136 -9.41 7.48 -18.02
CA THR A 136 -8.19 8.27 -17.77
C THR A 136 -7.09 7.48 -17.07
N GLY A 137 -7.34 6.22 -16.70
CA GLY A 137 -6.39 5.33 -16.05
C GLY A 137 -7.00 4.49 -14.93
N ILE A 138 -6.15 3.73 -14.24
CA ILE A 138 -6.52 2.91 -13.08
C ILE A 138 -6.24 3.70 -11.81
N PHE A 139 -7.20 3.75 -10.89
CA PHE A 139 -7.08 4.50 -9.65
C PHE A 139 -7.29 3.61 -8.43
N LEU A 140 -6.53 3.85 -7.36
CA LEU A 140 -6.81 3.27 -6.05
C LEU A 140 -7.92 4.11 -5.39
N ASN A 141 -9.09 3.49 -5.26
CA ASN A 141 -10.26 4.03 -4.56
C ASN A 141 -10.32 3.48 -3.14
N ILE A 142 -10.63 4.33 -2.16
CA ILE A 142 -10.74 3.97 -0.75
C ILE A 142 -12.15 4.19 -0.23
N GLN A 143 -12.54 3.35 0.71
CA GLN A 143 -13.76 3.51 1.49
C GLN A 143 -13.53 2.93 2.88
N PHE A 144 -13.13 3.78 3.82
CA PHE A 144 -12.98 3.35 5.21
C PHE A 144 -13.15 4.51 6.16
N ARG A 145 -13.16 4.18 7.43
CA ARG A 145 -13.01 5.13 8.53
C ARG A 145 -11.90 4.67 9.44
N TYR A 146 -11.40 5.58 10.26
CA TYR A 146 -10.37 5.30 11.26
C TYR A 146 -10.50 6.25 12.43
N GLY A 147 -9.80 5.99 13.53
CA GLY A 147 -9.88 6.80 14.75
C GLY A 147 -10.66 6.10 15.88
N ILE A 148 -10.65 6.73 17.06
CA ILE A 148 -11.45 6.28 18.21
C ILE A 148 -12.93 6.66 18.03
N GLN A 149 -13.87 5.90 18.61
CA GLN A 149 -15.32 6.06 18.38
C GLN A 149 -15.84 7.50 18.47
N SER A 150 -15.36 8.30 19.43
CA SER A 150 -15.81 9.69 19.61
C SER A 150 -15.15 10.71 18.66
N ARG A 151 -14.16 10.28 17.85
CA ARG A 151 -13.32 11.14 17.00
C ARG A 151 -12.90 10.46 15.70
N SER A 152 -13.73 9.57 15.17
CA SER A 152 -13.42 8.88 13.93
C SER A 152 -13.56 9.81 12.72
N ARG A 153 -12.79 9.54 11.67
CA ARG A 153 -12.88 10.20 10.37
C ARG A 153 -13.24 9.21 9.29
N GLU A 154 -13.95 9.68 8.27
CA GLU A 154 -14.31 8.93 7.08
C GLU A 154 -13.41 9.37 5.91
N GLU A 155 -12.95 8.40 5.13
CA GLU A 155 -12.08 8.58 3.98
C GLU A 155 -12.68 7.86 2.78
N LEU A 156 -12.95 8.64 1.72
CA LEU A 156 -13.65 8.20 0.52
C LEU A 156 -13.03 8.83 -0.72
N GLY A 157 -12.72 8.01 -1.73
CA GLY A 157 -12.35 8.49 -3.07
C GLY A 157 -10.99 8.01 -3.57
N PHE A 158 -10.53 8.64 -4.65
CA PHE A 158 -9.33 8.22 -5.37
C PHE A 158 -8.05 8.85 -4.81
N ILE A 159 -7.14 8.02 -4.32
CA ILE A 159 -5.91 8.48 -3.65
C ILE A 159 -4.64 8.30 -4.47
N MET A 160 -4.66 7.41 -5.47
CA MET A 160 -3.50 7.16 -6.33
C MET A 160 -3.94 6.81 -7.73
N LYS A 161 -3.19 7.26 -8.74
CA LYS A 161 -3.28 6.79 -10.12
C LYS A 161 -2.16 5.79 -10.39
N ILE A 162 -2.48 4.66 -10.99
CA ILE A 162 -1.56 3.56 -11.28
C ILE A 162 -1.49 3.36 -12.79
N SER A 163 -0.27 3.30 -13.32
CA SER A 163 -0.04 3.08 -14.74
C SER A 163 -0.46 1.66 -15.14
N GLU A 164 -1.29 1.55 -16.18
CA GLU A 164 -1.75 0.26 -16.72
C GLU A 164 -0.61 -0.52 -17.39
N VAL A 165 0.36 0.22 -17.95
CA VAL A 165 1.54 -0.34 -18.61
C VAL A 165 2.78 0.27 -17.95
N TYR A 166 3.79 -0.57 -17.73
CA TYR A 166 5.08 -0.10 -17.24
C TYR A 166 5.97 0.34 -18.40
N ASN A 167 6.45 1.58 -18.33
CA ASN A 167 7.50 2.11 -19.20
C ASN A 167 8.77 2.30 -18.37
N GLU A 168 9.90 1.80 -18.86
CA GLU A 168 11.17 1.92 -18.16
C GLU A 168 11.55 3.39 -17.95
N GLY A 169 11.87 3.75 -16.71
CA GLY A 169 12.23 5.12 -16.33
C GLY A 169 11.06 6.02 -15.92
N GLU A 170 9.82 5.53 -15.97
CA GLU A 170 8.64 6.25 -15.45
C GLU A 170 8.25 5.77 -14.04
N ASP A 171 7.71 6.68 -13.22
CA ASP A 171 7.08 6.32 -11.94
C ASP A 171 5.70 5.69 -12.21
N PRO A 172 5.49 4.41 -11.87
CA PRO A 172 4.24 3.71 -12.14
C PRO A 172 3.06 4.20 -11.28
N ILE A 173 3.29 4.96 -10.21
CA ILE A 173 2.24 5.43 -9.32
C ILE A 173 2.34 6.94 -9.13
N LYS A 174 1.18 7.62 -9.18
CA LYS A 174 1.07 9.05 -8.87
C LYS A 174 0.08 9.23 -7.73
N VAL A 175 0.56 9.74 -6.60
CA VAL A 175 -0.27 9.99 -5.40
C VAL A 175 -1.05 11.28 -5.57
N SER A 176 -2.35 11.25 -5.24
CA SER A 176 -3.20 12.44 -5.15
C SER A 176 -2.95 13.15 -3.82
N GLY A 177 -2.78 14.48 -3.85
CA GLY A 177 -2.64 15.33 -2.65
C GLY A 177 -3.94 16.04 -2.31
#